data_AF-A0A949HXZ2-F1
#
_entry.id   AF-A0A949HXZ2-F1
#
_cell.length_a   1.000
_cell.length_b   1.000
_cell.length_c   1.000
_cell.angle_alpha   90.00
_cell.angle_beta   90.00
_cell.angle_gamma   90.00
#
_symmetry.space_group_name_H-M   'P 1'
#
loop_
_entity.id
_entity.type
_entity.pdbx_description
1 polymer ?
#
loop_
_entity_poly.entity_id
_entity_poly.type
_entity_poly.pdbx_seq_one_letter_code
_entity_poly.pdbx_strand_id
1 'polypeptide(L)'
;MKFIHEDFLLQTRTARRLYHQFAEAEPILDFHCHIPPRDIAENRRFNNLFEIWLEGDHYKWRAMRANGVAERFCTGDAEPFAKFQAWAATVPHTLRNPLYHWTHLELKRYFGLDELLDESSAARIWKRANEQIAGPELSAQGILKKFNVKTVCTTDDPADDLKHHQAIAASGLPVRVLPAWRPDKALAVHQPEQFNPWAERLAEAAGMDIGSFGKFLDALRARHDFFHAQGCRLSDHGLTRCASEFCPEKAAAGIFTRARAGGRISAEEQA
;
A
#
# COMPACT_ATOMS: atom_id res chain seq x y z
N MET A 1 -9.59 6.93 -32.82
CA MET A 1 -8.64 5.92 -32.30
C MET A 1 -8.86 5.78 -30.81
N LYS A 2 -8.76 4.57 -30.25
CA LYS A 2 -8.82 4.37 -28.79
C LYS A 2 -7.51 4.87 -28.16
N PHE A 3 -7.59 5.51 -27.00
CA PHE A 3 -6.40 6.00 -26.30
C PHE A 3 -5.53 4.83 -25.80
N ILE A 4 -6.13 3.89 -25.05
CA ILE A 4 -5.50 2.63 -24.67
C ILE A 4 -5.83 1.56 -25.72
N HIS A 5 -4.85 1.20 -26.53
CA HIS A 5 -4.93 0.10 -27.51
C HIS A 5 -3.92 -1.00 -27.17
N GLU A 6 -3.93 -2.11 -27.90
CA GLU A 6 -3.06 -3.27 -27.60
C GLU A 6 -1.57 -2.92 -27.66
N ASP A 7 -1.17 -2.09 -28.63
CA ASP A 7 0.21 -1.59 -28.75
C ASP A 7 0.52 -0.35 -27.87
N PHE A 8 -0.23 -0.08 -26.80
CA PHE A 8 -0.04 1.14 -25.99
C PHE A 8 1.40 1.19 -25.42
N LEU A 9 2.12 2.28 -25.67
CA LEU A 9 3.56 2.46 -25.40
C LEU A 9 4.52 1.60 -26.27
N LEU A 10 4.02 0.72 -27.13
CA LEU A 10 4.82 -0.18 -27.98
C LEU A 10 5.08 0.43 -29.36
N GLN A 11 6.09 1.29 -29.45
CA GLN A 11 6.38 2.10 -30.64
C GLN A 11 7.10 1.35 -31.77
N THR A 12 7.62 0.13 -31.54
CA THR A 12 8.41 -0.63 -32.52
C THR A 12 7.94 -2.07 -32.66
N ARG A 13 8.22 -2.69 -33.81
CA ARG A 13 7.96 -4.13 -34.03
C ARG A 13 8.65 -5.01 -32.98
N THR A 14 9.86 -4.64 -32.58
CA THR A 14 10.61 -5.34 -31.54
C THR A 14 9.91 -5.24 -30.18
N ALA A 15 9.45 -4.05 -29.78
CA ALA A 15 8.72 -3.85 -28.53
C ALA A 15 7.43 -4.68 -28.48
N ARG A 16 6.64 -4.67 -29.57
CA ARG A 16 5.41 -5.48 -29.70
C ARG A 16 5.70 -6.96 -29.58
N ARG A 17 6.74 -7.45 -30.28
CA ARG A 17 7.16 -8.85 -30.19
C ARG A 17 7.53 -9.23 -28.75
N LEU A 18 8.40 -8.44 -28.11
CA LEU A 18 8.88 -8.73 -26.76
C LEU A 18 7.73 -8.74 -25.74
N TYR A 19 6.82 -7.78 -25.82
CA TYR A 19 5.69 -7.71 -24.90
C TYR A 19 4.68 -8.84 -25.15
N HIS A 20 4.09 -8.92 -26.35
CA HIS A 20 3.01 -9.87 -26.62
C HIS A 20 3.43 -11.33 -26.64
N GLN A 21 4.69 -11.65 -27.02
CA GLN A 21 5.13 -13.04 -27.07
C GLN A 21 5.72 -13.55 -25.75
N PHE A 22 6.26 -12.66 -24.91
CA PHE A 22 7.04 -13.08 -23.73
C PHE A 22 6.60 -12.44 -22.43
N ALA A 23 6.20 -11.17 -22.38
CA ALA A 23 5.92 -10.49 -21.11
C ALA A 23 4.44 -10.54 -20.70
N GLU A 24 3.51 -10.42 -21.66
CA GLU A 24 2.09 -10.18 -21.40
C GLU A 24 1.40 -11.31 -20.61
N ALA A 25 1.79 -12.56 -20.85
CA ALA A 25 1.20 -13.73 -20.21
C ALA A 25 1.87 -14.12 -18.87
N GLU A 26 2.99 -13.47 -18.51
CA GLU A 26 3.72 -13.80 -17.29
C GLU A 26 2.91 -13.47 -16.04
N PRO A 27 3.05 -14.26 -14.96
CA PRO A 27 2.41 -13.96 -13.69
C PRO A 27 2.98 -12.72 -13.03
N ILE A 28 2.19 -12.11 -12.14
CA ILE A 28 2.65 -10.99 -11.30
C ILE A 28 3.22 -11.53 -9.98
N LEU A 29 4.44 -11.11 -9.67
CA LEU A 29 5.08 -11.23 -8.37
C LEU A 29 5.23 -9.83 -7.77
N ASP A 30 4.23 -9.42 -7.00
CA ASP A 30 4.20 -8.11 -6.38
C ASP A 30 4.92 -8.14 -5.03
N PHE A 31 6.25 -8.09 -5.09
CA PHE A 31 7.12 -8.33 -3.93
C PHE A 31 7.12 -7.18 -2.91
N HIS A 32 6.41 -6.08 -3.14
CA HIS A 32 6.24 -5.01 -2.16
C HIS A 32 4.99 -4.19 -2.48
N CYS A 33 4.00 -4.21 -1.60
CA CYS A 33 2.80 -3.40 -1.72
C CYS A 33 2.26 -2.97 -0.34
N HIS A 34 1.19 -2.17 -0.39
CA HIS A 34 0.45 -1.69 0.79
C HIS A 34 -1.02 -2.14 0.77
N ILE A 35 -1.35 -3.22 0.05
CA ILE A 35 -2.71 -3.78 0.06
C ILE A 35 -3.02 -4.26 1.48
N PRO A 36 -4.16 -3.85 2.09
CA PRO A 36 -4.54 -4.34 3.41
C PRO A 36 -4.67 -5.87 3.41
N PRO A 37 -3.90 -6.61 4.23
CA PRO A 37 -4.02 -8.07 4.31
C PRO A 37 -5.44 -8.52 4.66
N ARG A 38 -6.15 -7.71 5.46
CA ARG A 38 -7.55 -7.91 5.83
C ARG A 38 -8.48 -7.98 4.62
N ASP A 39 -8.31 -7.09 3.64
CA ASP A 39 -9.17 -7.04 2.45
C ASP A 39 -9.01 -8.33 1.63
N ILE A 40 -7.80 -8.91 1.59
CA ILE A 40 -7.57 -10.19 0.94
C ILE A 40 -8.16 -11.34 1.77
N ALA A 41 -7.93 -11.36 3.09
CA ALA A 41 -8.41 -12.42 3.98
C ALA A 41 -9.93 -12.52 4.03
N GLU A 42 -10.62 -11.38 4.08
CA GLU A 42 -12.09 -11.28 4.11
C GLU A 42 -12.70 -11.33 2.70
N ASN A 43 -11.86 -11.39 1.67
CA ASN A 43 -12.24 -11.26 0.26
C ASN A 43 -13.19 -10.08 0.02
N ARG A 44 -12.75 -8.88 0.43
CA ARG A 44 -13.55 -7.65 0.43
C ARG A 44 -14.27 -7.48 -0.91
N ARG A 45 -15.57 -7.23 -0.82
CA ARG A 45 -16.40 -6.74 -1.92
C ARG A 45 -16.57 -5.25 -1.73
N PHE A 46 -16.22 -4.49 -2.77
CA PHE A 46 -16.34 -3.04 -2.77
C PHE A 46 -17.78 -2.66 -3.08
N ASN A 47 -18.32 -1.63 -2.41
CA ASN A 47 -19.71 -1.23 -2.63
C ASN A 47 -19.89 -0.42 -3.92
N ASN A 48 -18.84 0.28 -4.35
CA ASN A 48 -18.89 1.16 -5.52
C ASN A 48 -17.46 1.52 -5.98
N LEU A 49 -17.39 2.24 -7.11
CA LEU A 49 -16.15 2.66 -7.76
C LEU A 49 -15.31 3.61 -6.89
N PHE A 50 -15.91 4.39 -5.98
CA PHE A 50 -15.12 5.22 -5.06
C PHE A 50 -14.29 4.34 -4.13
N GLU A 51 -14.86 3.27 -3.55
CA GLU A 51 -14.13 2.43 -2.59
C GLU A 51 -12.90 1.77 -3.21
N ILE A 52 -13.06 1.14 -4.37
CA ILE A 52 -11.95 0.43 -5.03
C ILE A 52 -10.91 1.36 -5.67
N TRP A 53 -11.27 2.64 -5.91
CA TRP A 53 -10.50 3.49 -6.82
C TRP A 53 -10.04 4.83 -6.22
N LEU A 54 -10.70 5.33 -5.18
CA LEU A 54 -10.49 6.64 -4.57
C LEU A 54 -10.27 6.60 -3.05
N GLU A 55 -10.43 5.47 -2.37
CA GLU A 55 -9.95 5.28 -0.98
C GLU A 55 -8.40 5.29 -0.91
N GLY A 56 -7.75 5.05 -2.04
CA GLY A 56 -6.31 5.18 -2.22
C GLY A 56 -5.90 5.05 -3.70
N ASP A 57 -4.62 5.11 -4.02
CA ASP A 57 -3.58 5.80 -3.23
C ASP A 57 -3.70 7.31 -3.37
N HIS A 58 -3.01 8.03 -2.48
CA HIS A 58 -3.05 9.48 -2.31
C HIS A 58 -2.69 10.34 -3.55
N TYR A 59 -2.24 9.74 -4.66
CA TYR A 59 -1.94 10.45 -5.91
C TYR A 59 -3.16 11.18 -6.48
N LYS A 60 -4.34 10.55 -6.46
CA LYS A 60 -5.58 11.15 -6.99
C LYS A 60 -5.98 12.37 -6.15
N TRP A 61 -5.94 12.25 -4.81
CA TRP A 61 -6.20 13.37 -3.91
C TRP A 61 -5.20 14.51 -4.08
N ARG A 62 -3.91 14.20 -4.27
CA ARG A 62 -2.88 15.21 -4.54
C ARG A 62 -3.19 15.98 -5.82
N ALA A 63 -3.59 15.29 -6.89
CA ALA A 63 -3.96 15.93 -8.15
C ALA A 63 -5.24 16.77 -8.00
N MET A 64 -6.26 16.27 -7.30
CA MET A 64 -7.49 17.01 -7.00
C MET A 64 -7.20 18.29 -6.22
N ARG A 65 -6.39 18.23 -5.15
CA ARG A 65 -5.95 19.41 -4.38
C ARG A 65 -5.18 20.41 -5.25
N ALA A 66 -4.25 19.92 -6.08
CA ALA A 66 -3.51 20.77 -7.01
C ALA A 66 -4.41 21.43 -8.07
N ASN A 67 -5.54 20.79 -8.41
CA ASN A 67 -6.58 21.33 -9.29
C ASN A 67 -7.63 22.18 -8.56
N GLY A 68 -7.38 22.57 -7.30
CA GLY A 68 -8.27 23.44 -6.53
C GLY A 68 -9.54 22.79 -5.99
N VAL A 69 -9.65 21.46 -6.02
CA VAL A 69 -10.80 20.74 -5.46
C VAL A 69 -10.81 20.86 -3.93
N ALA A 70 -11.96 21.22 -3.36
CA ALA A 70 -12.12 21.35 -1.91
C ALA A 70 -11.89 20.02 -1.17
N GLU A 71 -11.28 20.08 0.01
CA GLU A 71 -10.85 18.89 0.78
C GLU A 71 -12.01 17.95 1.12
N ARG A 72 -13.25 18.47 1.25
CA ARG A 72 -14.45 17.66 1.46
C ARG A 72 -14.69 16.61 0.36
N PHE A 73 -14.25 16.88 -0.88
CA PHE A 73 -14.34 15.96 -2.01
C PHE A 73 -13.11 15.05 -2.17
N CYS A 74 -12.04 15.30 -1.41
CA CYS A 74 -10.87 14.43 -1.34
C CYS A 74 -11.09 13.43 -0.19
N THR A 75 -10.68 13.79 1.03
CA THR A 75 -10.75 12.90 2.21
C THR A 75 -11.86 13.26 3.19
N GLY A 76 -12.63 14.33 2.95
CA GLY A 76 -13.72 14.71 3.85
C GLY A 76 -15.03 13.91 3.64
N ASP A 77 -16.16 14.53 3.95
CA ASP A 77 -17.45 13.88 4.18
C ASP A 77 -18.40 13.87 2.97
N ALA A 78 -17.93 14.25 1.77
CA ALA A 78 -18.79 14.23 0.59
C ALA A 78 -19.20 12.79 0.20
N GLU A 79 -20.38 12.67 -0.39
CA GLU A 79 -20.89 11.40 -0.90
C GLU A 79 -19.93 10.76 -1.93
N PRO A 80 -19.82 9.41 -1.97
CA PRO A 80 -18.89 8.70 -2.85
C PRO A 80 -18.97 9.13 -4.32
N PHE A 81 -20.19 9.30 -4.86
CA PHE A 81 -20.37 9.73 -6.24
C PHE A 81 -19.91 11.17 -6.47
N ALA A 82 -20.13 12.08 -5.52
CA ALA A 82 -19.67 13.46 -5.63
C ALA A 82 -18.13 13.55 -5.62
N LYS A 83 -17.47 12.73 -4.81
CA LYS A 83 -16.00 12.59 -4.84
C LYS A 83 -15.51 12.06 -6.18
N PHE A 84 -16.19 11.06 -6.74
CA PHE A 84 -15.89 10.54 -8.07
C PHE A 84 -16.10 11.57 -9.18
N GLN A 85 -17.17 12.37 -9.12
CA GLN A 85 -17.39 13.46 -10.07
C GLN A 85 -16.29 14.51 -10.01
N ALA A 86 -15.82 14.87 -8.80
CA ALA A 86 -14.70 15.79 -8.63
C ALA A 86 -13.39 15.21 -9.20
N TRP A 87 -13.17 13.90 -9.04
CA TRP A 87 -12.06 13.21 -9.71
C TRP A 87 -12.21 13.25 -11.23
N ALA A 88 -13.38 12.93 -11.76
CA ALA A 88 -13.65 12.93 -13.20
C ALA A 88 -13.40 14.32 -13.81
N ALA A 89 -13.82 15.40 -13.14
CA ALA A 89 -13.51 16.77 -13.53
C ALA A 89 -12.01 17.11 -13.48
N THR A 90 -11.24 16.42 -12.64
CA THR A 90 -9.79 16.62 -12.53
C THR A 90 -9.02 15.90 -13.64
N VAL A 91 -9.49 14.74 -14.12
CA VAL A 91 -8.76 13.89 -15.07
C VAL A 91 -8.31 14.63 -16.34
N PRO A 92 -9.12 15.47 -17.01
CA PRO A 92 -8.68 16.24 -18.18
C PRO A 92 -7.45 17.13 -17.91
N HIS A 93 -7.28 17.59 -16.68
CA HIS A 93 -6.14 18.40 -16.25
C HIS A 93 -4.90 17.58 -15.88
N THR A 94 -4.98 16.25 -15.93
CA THR A 94 -3.86 15.35 -15.65
C THR A 94 -3.11 14.90 -16.91
N LEU A 95 -3.37 15.49 -18.07
CA LEU A 95 -2.59 15.18 -19.28
C LEU A 95 -1.08 15.30 -19.03
N ARG A 96 -0.33 14.28 -19.47
CA ARG A 96 1.12 14.07 -19.22
C ARG A 96 1.49 13.67 -17.79
N ASN A 97 0.54 13.66 -16.85
CA ASN A 97 0.70 12.97 -15.57
C ASN A 97 0.37 11.48 -15.75
N PRO A 98 1.10 10.55 -15.09
CA PRO A 98 0.79 9.12 -15.18
C PRO A 98 -0.64 8.77 -14.74
N LEU A 99 -1.29 9.59 -13.90
CA LEU A 99 -2.69 9.44 -13.54
C LEU A 99 -3.62 9.36 -14.76
N TYR A 100 -3.30 10.06 -15.85
CA TYR A 100 -4.08 9.96 -17.08
C TYR A 100 -3.93 8.57 -17.73
N HIS A 101 -2.75 7.95 -17.66
CA HIS A 101 -2.56 6.58 -18.16
C HIS A 101 -3.25 5.56 -17.25
N TRP A 102 -3.02 5.63 -15.94
CA TRP A 102 -3.56 4.68 -14.96
C TRP A 102 -5.10 4.66 -15.00
N THR A 103 -5.73 5.83 -15.00
CA THR A 103 -7.20 5.96 -15.11
C THR A 103 -7.76 5.15 -16.28
N HIS A 104 -7.22 5.35 -17.48
CA HIS A 104 -7.78 4.71 -18.67
C HIS A 104 -7.33 3.25 -18.83
N LEU A 105 -6.15 2.87 -18.33
CA LEU A 105 -5.72 1.47 -18.25
C LEU A 105 -6.61 0.67 -17.30
N GLU A 106 -6.94 1.24 -16.14
CA GLU A 106 -7.80 0.62 -15.13
C GLU A 106 -9.24 0.50 -15.66
N LEU A 107 -9.79 1.55 -16.25
CA LEU A 107 -11.09 1.52 -16.94
C LEU A 107 -11.17 0.40 -17.98
N LYS A 108 -10.14 0.27 -18.83
CA LYS A 108 -10.10 -0.76 -19.87
C LYS A 108 -9.94 -2.16 -19.29
N ARG A 109 -8.96 -2.40 -18.43
CA ARG A 109 -8.57 -3.76 -17.99
C ARG A 109 -9.51 -4.35 -16.95
N TYR A 110 -10.06 -3.53 -16.05
CA TYR A 110 -10.96 -4.00 -15.00
C TYR A 110 -12.40 -4.08 -15.52
N PHE A 111 -12.84 -3.05 -16.25
CA PHE A 111 -14.25 -2.82 -16.57
C PHE A 111 -14.58 -2.90 -18.06
N GLY A 112 -13.59 -3.07 -18.95
CA GLY A 112 -13.80 -3.09 -20.40
C GLY A 112 -14.28 -1.73 -20.97
N LEU A 113 -13.97 -0.63 -20.29
CA LEU A 113 -14.41 0.71 -20.66
C LEU A 113 -13.28 1.45 -21.41
N ASP A 114 -13.53 1.81 -22.67
CA ASP A 114 -12.59 2.59 -23.51
C ASP A 114 -12.88 4.11 -23.52
N GLU A 115 -13.94 4.56 -22.84
CA GLU A 115 -14.31 5.98 -22.75
C GLU A 115 -13.24 6.77 -21.98
N LEU A 116 -12.91 7.97 -22.45
CA LEU A 116 -12.09 8.90 -21.67
C LEU A 116 -12.92 9.44 -20.49
N LEU A 117 -12.31 9.55 -19.32
CA LEU A 117 -12.98 10.05 -18.12
C LEU A 117 -12.92 11.58 -18.05
N ASP A 118 -14.09 12.18 -17.96
CA ASP A 118 -14.36 13.61 -17.78
C ASP A 118 -15.73 13.80 -17.10
N GLU A 119 -16.16 15.04 -16.88
CA GLU A 119 -17.45 15.36 -16.27
C GLU A 119 -18.65 14.78 -17.05
N SER A 120 -18.55 14.71 -18.38
CA SER A 120 -19.63 14.29 -19.27
C SER A 120 -19.83 12.77 -19.31
N SER A 121 -18.77 12.02 -19.00
CA SER A 121 -18.72 10.55 -19.01
C SER A 121 -18.85 9.95 -17.61
N ALA A 122 -18.59 10.73 -16.55
CA ALA A 122 -18.60 10.30 -15.16
C ALA A 122 -19.83 9.45 -14.78
N ALA A 123 -21.04 9.95 -15.03
CA ALA A 123 -22.26 9.23 -14.63
C ALA A 123 -22.41 7.87 -15.33
N ARG A 124 -22.03 7.77 -16.61
CA ARG A 124 -22.09 6.51 -17.37
C ARG A 124 -21.03 5.53 -16.89
N ILE A 125 -19.79 5.99 -16.69
CA ILE A 125 -18.68 5.17 -16.20
C ILE A 125 -19.00 4.65 -14.80
N TRP A 126 -19.45 5.51 -13.88
CA TRP A 126 -19.86 5.12 -12.53
C TRP A 126 -20.89 4.00 -12.54
N LYS A 127 -21.97 4.17 -13.31
CA LYS A 127 -23.03 3.17 -13.43
C LYS A 127 -22.49 1.83 -13.93
N ARG A 128 -21.79 1.83 -15.07
CA ARG A 128 -21.27 0.61 -15.74
C ARG A 128 -20.19 -0.10 -14.91
N ALA A 129 -19.36 0.65 -14.19
CA ALA A 129 -18.36 0.09 -13.31
C ALA A 129 -19.02 -0.56 -12.09
N ASN A 130 -19.98 0.11 -11.45
CA ASN A 130 -20.67 -0.42 -10.28
C ASN A 130 -21.49 -1.68 -10.57
N GLU A 131 -22.10 -1.79 -11.75
CA GLU A 131 -22.76 -3.02 -12.22
C GLU A 131 -21.79 -4.22 -12.22
N GLN A 132 -20.52 -4.00 -12.57
CA GLN A 132 -19.49 -5.05 -12.58
C GLN A 132 -18.89 -5.29 -11.20
N ILE A 133 -18.74 -4.26 -10.36
CA ILE A 133 -18.18 -4.36 -9.00
C ILE A 133 -19.00 -5.30 -8.11
N ALA A 134 -20.32 -5.38 -8.34
CA ALA A 134 -21.18 -6.33 -7.63
C ALA A 134 -20.81 -7.82 -7.89
N GLY A 135 -20.12 -8.10 -8.99
CA GLY A 135 -19.70 -9.44 -9.38
C GLY A 135 -18.52 -9.99 -8.56
N PRO A 136 -18.36 -11.31 -8.46
CA PRO A 136 -17.27 -11.94 -7.70
C PRO A 136 -15.87 -11.66 -8.29
N GLU A 137 -15.76 -11.39 -9.59
CA GLU A 137 -14.50 -11.13 -10.29
C GLU A 137 -13.78 -9.85 -9.84
N LEU A 138 -14.52 -8.90 -9.23
CA LEU A 138 -13.97 -7.65 -8.71
C LEU A 138 -13.95 -7.59 -7.18
N SER A 139 -14.06 -8.74 -6.51
CA SER A 139 -13.63 -8.89 -5.11
C SER A 139 -12.11 -8.82 -5.00
N ALA A 140 -11.57 -8.58 -3.80
CA ALA A 140 -10.13 -8.51 -3.57
C ALA A 140 -9.39 -9.76 -4.12
N GLN A 141 -9.85 -10.98 -3.81
CA GLN A 141 -9.25 -12.21 -4.35
C GLN A 141 -9.58 -12.44 -5.83
N GLY A 142 -10.76 -11.99 -6.27
CA GLY A 142 -11.15 -12.04 -7.69
C GLY A 142 -10.20 -11.25 -8.58
N ILE A 143 -9.81 -10.05 -8.14
CA ILE A 143 -8.84 -9.19 -8.84
C ILE A 143 -7.46 -9.88 -8.91
N LEU A 144 -6.95 -10.41 -7.79
CA LEU A 144 -5.67 -11.11 -7.78
C LEU A 144 -5.66 -12.29 -8.77
N LYS A 145 -6.76 -13.04 -8.83
CA LYS A 145 -6.93 -14.14 -9.80
C LYS A 145 -6.99 -13.62 -11.24
N LYS A 146 -7.80 -12.59 -11.51
CA LYS A 146 -7.98 -11.98 -12.84
C LYS A 146 -6.66 -11.52 -13.44
N PHE A 147 -5.76 -10.98 -12.62
CA PHE A 147 -4.45 -10.48 -13.06
C PHE A 147 -3.31 -11.48 -12.91
N ASN A 148 -3.60 -12.78 -12.74
CA ASN A 148 -2.61 -13.85 -12.62
C ASN A 148 -1.53 -13.53 -11.56
N VAL A 149 -1.93 -12.93 -10.44
CA VAL A 149 -1.01 -12.66 -9.32
C VAL A 149 -0.67 -13.98 -8.65
N LYS A 150 0.62 -14.23 -8.39
CA LYS A 150 1.10 -15.45 -7.71
C LYS A 150 1.64 -15.16 -6.33
N THR A 151 2.16 -13.97 -6.10
CA THR A 151 2.70 -13.58 -4.79
C THR A 151 2.49 -12.09 -4.60
N VAL A 152 2.06 -11.73 -3.41
CA VAL A 152 1.96 -10.37 -2.89
C VAL A 152 2.73 -10.33 -1.59
N CYS A 153 3.62 -9.37 -1.41
CA CYS A 153 4.23 -9.08 -0.13
C CYS A 153 3.69 -7.76 0.41
N THR A 154 2.96 -7.80 1.51
CA THR A 154 2.45 -6.61 2.19
C THR A 154 3.54 -5.96 3.03
N THR A 155 3.28 -4.77 3.56
CA THR A 155 4.22 -4.04 4.40
C THR A 155 3.66 -3.96 5.81
N ASP A 156 4.32 -4.61 6.78
CA ASP A 156 3.75 -4.89 8.09
C ASP A 156 4.68 -4.43 9.23
N ASP A 157 4.08 -3.97 10.32
CA ASP A 157 4.80 -3.44 11.49
C ASP A 157 5.27 -4.59 12.39
N PRO A 158 6.49 -4.54 12.98
CA PRO A 158 6.98 -5.54 13.94
C PRO A 158 6.01 -5.94 15.06
N ALA A 159 5.16 -4.99 15.47
CA ALA A 159 4.17 -5.18 16.53
C ALA A 159 2.83 -5.80 16.04
N ASP A 160 2.68 -6.10 14.76
CA ASP A 160 1.45 -6.70 14.22
C ASP A 160 1.42 -8.22 14.46
N ASP A 161 0.20 -8.75 14.67
CA ASP A 161 -0.04 -10.17 14.98
C ASP A 161 -0.01 -11.08 13.73
N LEU A 162 -0.04 -10.48 12.53
CA LEU A 162 -0.10 -11.15 11.22
C LEU A 162 -1.25 -12.17 11.09
N LYS A 163 -2.35 -12.00 11.84
CA LYS A 163 -3.48 -12.94 11.84
C LYS A 163 -4.12 -13.12 10.46
N HIS A 164 -4.12 -12.06 9.65
CA HIS A 164 -4.69 -12.11 8.31
C HIS A 164 -3.82 -12.94 7.36
N HIS A 165 -2.49 -12.86 7.46
CA HIS A 165 -1.57 -13.73 6.72
C HIS A 165 -1.76 -15.20 7.12
N GLN A 166 -1.86 -15.48 8.42
CA GLN A 166 -2.13 -16.83 8.92
C GLN A 166 -3.45 -17.39 8.39
N ALA A 167 -4.52 -16.58 8.41
CA ALA A 167 -5.82 -16.96 7.87
C ALA A 167 -5.75 -17.23 6.35
N ILE A 168 -5.08 -16.37 5.59
CA ILE A 168 -4.90 -16.57 4.14
C ILE A 168 -4.10 -17.86 3.86
N ALA A 169 -3.00 -18.09 4.57
CA ALA A 169 -2.19 -19.31 4.41
C ALA A 169 -3.00 -20.58 4.70
N ALA A 170 -3.96 -20.53 5.62
CA ALA A 170 -4.86 -21.64 5.95
C ALA A 170 -6.08 -21.76 5.00
N SER A 171 -6.40 -20.72 4.21
CA SER A 171 -7.62 -20.64 3.39
C SER A 171 -7.62 -21.48 2.10
N GLY A 172 -6.47 -21.97 1.65
CA GLY A 172 -6.30 -22.60 0.34
C GLY A 172 -6.26 -21.62 -0.85
N LEU A 173 -6.20 -20.31 -0.60
CA LEU A 173 -6.00 -19.31 -1.66
C LEU A 173 -4.70 -19.61 -2.44
N PRO A 174 -4.73 -19.72 -3.79
CA PRO A 174 -3.52 -20.01 -4.57
C PRO A 174 -2.48 -18.89 -4.56
N VAL A 175 -2.89 -17.65 -4.30
CA VAL A 175 -2.01 -16.49 -4.20
C VAL A 175 -1.30 -16.52 -2.85
N ARG A 176 0.03 -16.46 -2.86
CA ARG A 176 0.81 -16.32 -1.62
C ARG A 176 0.77 -14.87 -1.16
N VAL A 177 0.28 -14.63 0.05
CA VAL A 177 0.30 -13.31 0.70
C VAL A 177 1.28 -13.39 1.86
N LEU A 178 2.42 -12.74 1.70
CA LEU A 178 3.54 -12.82 2.64
C LEU A 178 3.74 -11.44 3.31
N PRO A 179 4.15 -11.40 4.59
CA PRO A 179 4.49 -10.13 5.22
C PRO A 179 5.89 -9.67 4.80
N ALA A 180 6.13 -8.36 4.74
CA ALA A 180 7.45 -7.74 4.70
C ALA A 180 7.67 -6.90 5.95
N TRP A 181 8.84 -7.07 6.57
CA TRP A 181 9.18 -6.45 7.85
C TRP A 181 9.52 -4.97 7.70
N ARG A 182 8.72 -4.07 8.30
CA ARG A 182 8.99 -2.62 8.26
C ARG A 182 9.09 -1.98 9.66
N PRO A 183 10.30 -1.86 10.23
CA PRO A 183 10.50 -1.41 11.60
C PRO A 183 10.66 0.11 11.74
N ASP A 184 10.04 0.93 10.89
CA ASP A 184 10.26 2.39 10.87
C ASP A 184 10.03 3.05 12.24
N LYS A 185 9.00 2.62 12.98
CA LYS A 185 8.68 3.16 14.31
C LYS A 185 9.76 2.83 15.36
N ALA A 186 10.58 1.81 15.14
CA ALA A 186 11.74 1.51 15.98
C ALA A 186 12.78 2.65 15.96
N LEU A 187 12.80 3.45 14.88
CA LEU A 187 13.71 4.57 14.69
C LEU A 187 13.13 5.91 15.18
N ALA A 188 11.87 5.92 15.64
CA ALA A 188 11.15 7.13 16.06
C ALA A 188 11.45 7.57 17.51
N VAL A 189 12.61 7.19 18.07
CA VAL A 189 12.99 7.48 19.48
C VAL A 189 12.98 8.97 19.85
N HIS A 190 13.11 9.84 18.85
CA HIS A 190 13.04 11.29 18.98
C HIS A 190 11.63 11.85 19.18
N GLN A 191 10.61 11.00 19.06
CA GLN A 191 9.20 11.29 19.35
C GLN A 191 8.70 10.35 20.45
N PRO A 192 9.13 10.52 21.73
CA PRO A 192 8.79 9.62 22.83
C PRO A 192 7.29 9.36 23.00
N GLU A 193 6.46 10.35 22.72
CA GLU A 193 5.00 10.28 22.78
C GLU A 193 4.39 9.30 21.78
N GLN A 194 5.08 9.02 20.67
CA GLN A 194 4.69 8.02 19.68
C GLN A 194 5.47 6.71 19.86
N PHE A 195 6.77 6.82 20.16
CA PHE A 195 7.66 5.68 20.34
C PHE A 195 7.23 4.81 21.53
N ASN A 196 6.89 5.41 22.68
CA ASN A 196 6.58 4.66 23.89
C ASN A 196 5.32 3.78 23.76
N PRO A 197 4.17 4.29 23.27
CA PRO A 197 3.01 3.45 23.01
C PRO A 197 3.29 2.32 22.01
N TRP A 198 4.10 2.59 20.98
CA TRP A 198 4.49 1.55 20.01
C TRP A 198 5.40 0.50 20.64
N ALA A 199 6.36 0.91 21.49
CA ALA A 199 7.23 -0.02 22.21
C ALA A 199 6.45 -0.93 23.17
N GLU A 200 5.37 -0.44 23.80
CA GLU A 200 4.47 -1.30 24.60
C GLU A 200 3.75 -2.34 23.73
N ARG A 201 3.26 -1.93 22.54
CA ARG A 201 2.66 -2.89 21.59
C ARG A 201 3.67 -3.94 21.12
N LEU A 202 4.92 -3.52 20.89
CA LEU A 202 6.00 -4.44 20.55
C LEU A 202 6.29 -5.42 21.70
N ALA A 203 6.32 -4.93 22.94
CA ALA A 203 6.51 -5.72 24.15
C ALA A 203 5.41 -6.79 24.29
N GLU A 204 4.15 -6.39 24.11
CA GLU A 204 2.99 -7.29 24.11
C GLU A 204 3.09 -8.34 23.00
N ALA A 205 3.36 -7.92 21.76
CA ALA A 205 3.49 -8.82 20.61
C ALA A 205 4.67 -9.79 20.73
N ALA A 206 5.74 -9.39 21.42
CA ALA A 206 6.90 -10.25 21.69
C ALA A 206 6.69 -11.13 22.94
N GLY A 207 5.74 -10.81 23.81
CA GLY A 207 5.61 -11.43 25.12
C GLY A 207 6.80 -11.13 26.04
N MET A 208 7.44 -9.96 25.87
CA MET A 208 8.70 -9.60 26.53
C MET A 208 8.61 -8.20 27.14
N ASP A 209 9.19 -8.01 28.32
CA ASP A 209 9.43 -6.66 28.87
C ASP A 209 10.49 -5.92 28.06
N ILE A 210 10.31 -4.60 27.84
CA ILE A 210 11.22 -3.73 27.10
C ILE A 210 11.75 -2.62 28.04
N GLY A 211 12.34 -3.04 29.16
CA GLY A 211 12.93 -2.14 30.16
C GLY A 211 14.34 -1.63 29.86
N SER A 212 15.01 -2.16 28.84
CA SER A 212 16.36 -1.74 28.45
C SER A 212 16.55 -1.84 26.93
N PHE A 213 17.60 -1.17 26.42
CA PHE A 213 17.92 -1.22 24.99
C PHE A 213 18.25 -2.65 24.52
N GLY A 214 18.94 -3.45 25.33
CA GLY A 214 19.17 -4.87 25.02
C GLY A 214 17.86 -5.66 24.88
N LYS A 215 16.93 -5.51 25.82
CA LYS A 215 15.62 -6.16 25.75
C LYS A 215 14.78 -5.67 24.56
N PHE A 216 14.91 -4.40 24.18
CA PHE A 216 14.29 -3.86 22.97
C PHE A 216 14.79 -4.56 21.71
N LEU A 217 16.11 -4.74 21.58
CA LEU A 217 16.70 -5.48 20.46
C LEU A 217 16.29 -6.95 20.47
N ASP A 218 16.21 -7.59 21.65
CA ASP A 218 15.76 -8.98 21.76
C ASP A 218 14.28 -9.13 21.36
N ALA A 219 13.41 -8.19 21.74
CA ALA A 219 12.01 -8.16 21.31
C ALA A 219 11.90 -8.01 19.79
N LEU A 220 12.67 -7.10 19.18
CA LEU A 220 12.73 -6.97 17.72
C LEU A 220 13.22 -8.26 17.05
N ARG A 221 14.24 -8.92 17.61
CA ARG A 221 14.74 -10.20 17.09
C ARG A 221 13.65 -11.28 17.15
N ALA A 222 12.97 -11.43 18.29
CA ALA A 222 11.89 -12.40 18.46
C ALA A 222 10.74 -12.16 17.47
N ARG A 223 10.37 -10.89 17.24
CA ARG A 223 9.35 -10.54 16.23
C ARG A 223 9.84 -10.79 14.81
N HIS A 224 11.11 -10.52 14.51
CA HIS A 224 11.69 -10.80 13.19
C HIS A 224 11.71 -12.32 12.91
N ASP A 225 12.03 -13.15 13.90
CA ASP A 225 11.94 -14.62 13.81
C ASP A 225 10.48 -15.09 13.60
N PHE A 226 9.52 -14.47 14.29
CA PHE A 226 8.09 -14.71 14.06
C PHE A 226 7.69 -14.38 12.61
N PHE A 227 8.09 -13.22 12.09
CA PHE A 227 7.86 -12.86 10.69
C PHE A 227 8.46 -13.88 9.73
N HIS A 228 9.70 -14.33 9.98
CA HIS A 228 10.34 -15.38 9.19
C HIS A 228 9.52 -16.68 9.18
N ALA A 229 8.99 -17.08 10.34
CA ALA A 229 8.11 -18.24 10.49
C ALA A 229 6.77 -18.07 9.75
N GLN A 230 6.27 -16.84 9.60
CA GLN A 230 5.11 -16.51 8.75
C GLN A 230 5.44 -16.39 7.25
N GLY A 231 6.67 -16.71 6.84
CA GLY A 231 7.11 -16.68 5.44
C GLY A 231 7.70 -15.36 4.96
N CYS A 232 7.93 -14.39 5.85
CA CYS A 232 8.63 -13.14 5.52
C CYS A 232 10.03 -13.41 4.97
N ARG A 233 10.39 -12.75 3.87
CA ARG A 233 11.75 -12.81 3.26
C ARG A 233 12.29 -11.44 2.87
N LEU A 234 11.59 -10.37 3.23
CA LEU A 234 11.88 -9.01 2.80
C LEU A 234 11.77 -8.06 4.00
N SER A 235 12.62 -7.05 4.01
CA SER A 235 12.54 -5.92 4.93
C SER A 235 12.46 -4.62 4.13
N ASP A 236 11.65 -3.69 4.61
CA ASP A 236 11.53 -2.33 4.06
C ASP A 236 11.87 -1.31 5.16
N HIS A 237 12.52 -0.21 4.78
CA HIS A 237 12.94 0.84 5.69
C HIS A 237 12.69 2.21 5.05
N GLY A 238 11.75 2.96 5.60
CA GLY A 238 11.44 4.33 5.20
C GLY A 238 12.43 5.32 5.75
N LEU A 239 13.61 5.43 5.13
CA LEU A 239 14.68 6.32 5.58
C LEU A 239 14.57 7.71 4.93
N THR A 240 14.37 8.75 5.73
CA THR A 240 14.47 10.16 5.26
C THR A 240 15.92 10.64 5.19
N ARG A 241 16.82 9.95 5.90
CA ARG A 241 18.26 10.18 5.93
C ARG A 241 18.98 8.84 6.02
N CYS A 242 20.10 8.70 5.32
CA CYS A 242 20.98 7.54 5.44
C CYS A 242 22.24 7.98 6.20
N ALA A 243 22.36 7.56 7.46
CA ALA A 243 23.55 7.83 8.26
C ALA A 243 24.76 7.10 7.69
N SER A 244 25.94 7.71 7.81
CA SER A 244 27.23 7.08 7.46
C SER A 244 28.08 6.78 8.70
N GLU A 245 27.70 7.31 9.86
CA GLU A 245 28.32 7.08 11.15
C GLU A 245 27.34 6.32 12.04
N PHE A 246 27.85 5.35 12.81
CA PHE A 246 27.02 4.50 13.65
C PHE A 246 27.17 4.89 15.12
N CYS A 247 26.03 5.09 15.79
CA CYS A 247 25.98 5.38 17.22
C CYS A 247 26.55 4.21 18.03
N PRO A 248 27.54 4.43 18.93
CA PRO A 248 28.01 3.38 19.83
C PRO A 248 26.89 2.84 20.70
N GLU A 249 26.85 1.53 20.94
CA GLU A 249 25.76 0.87 21.66
C GLU A 249 25.48 1.48 23.05
N LYS A 250 26.52 1.90 23.77
CA LYS A 250 26.38 2.59 25.06
C LYS A 250 25.63 3.93 24.94
N ALA A 251 25.89 4.67 23.87
CA ALA A 251 25.21 5.94 23.61
C ALA A 251 23.75 5.68 23.20
N ALA A 252 23.51 4.70 22.31
CA ALA A 252 22.16 4.26 21.94
C ALA A 252 21.33 3.81 23.15
N ALA A 253 21.92 3.05 24.08
CA ALA A 253 21.26 2.63 25.30
C ALA A 253 20.89 3.82 26.22
N GLY A 254 21.76 4.84 26.30
CA GLY A 254 21.47 6.08 27.02
C GLY A 254 20.33 6.88 26.39
N ILE A 255 20.36 7.04 25.07
CA ILE A 255 19.30 7.71 24.28
C ILE A 255 17.97 6.98 24.48
N PHE A 256 17.96 5.66 24.31
CA PHE A 256 16.78 4.83 24.52
C PHE A 256 16.20 5.00 25.93
N THR A 257 17.04 4.92 26.97
CA THR A 257 16.58 5.09 28.36
C THR A 257 15.92 6.45 28.59
N ARG A 258 16.51 7.53 28.04
CA ARG A 258 15.91 8.87 28.12
C ARG A 258 14.60 8.96 27.34
N ALA A 259 14.53 8.39 26.14
CA ALA A 259 13.30 8.36 25.34
C ALA A 259 12.17 7.61 26.07
N ARG A 260 12.47 6.46 26.67
CA ARG A 260 11.51 5.70 27.50
C ARG A 260 11.02 6.49 28.72
N ALA A 261 11.83 7.39 29.26
CA ALA A 261 11.43 8.31 30.33
C ALA A 261 10.70 9.58 29.84
N GLY A 262 10.43 9.72 28.53
CA GLY A 262 9.81 10.91 27.94
C GLY A 262 10.77 12.10 27.79
N GLY A 263 12.08 11.87 27.92
CA GLY A 263 13.10 12.89 27.75
C GLY A 263 13.25 13.33 26.29
N ARG A 264 13.61 14.59 26.08
CA ARG A 264 13.88 15.15 24.75
C ARG A 264 15.16 14.53 24.17
N ILE A 265 15.10 14.10 22.92
CA ILE A 265 16.24 13.63 22.13
C ILE A 265 16.64 14.73 21.14
N SER A 266 17.93 14.99 20.99
CA SER A 266 18.41 16.01 20.05
C SER A 266 18.33 15.52 18.59
N ALA A 267 18.40 16.44 17.64
CA ALA A 267 18.47 16.07 16.22
C ALA A 267 19.77 15.31 15.87
N GLU A 268 20.84 15.52 16.64
CA GLU A 268 22.11 14.80 16.51
C GLU A 268 22.02 13.38 17.08
N GLU A 269 21.31 13.20 18.20
CA GLU A 269 21.07 11.88 18.80
C GLU A 269 20.03 11.05 18.01
N GLN A 270 19.15 11.72 17.26
CA GLN A 270 18.23 11.08 16.34
C GLN A 270 18.93 10.58 15.07
N ALA A 271 19.90 11.36 14.57
CA ALA A 271 20.56 11.13 13.29
C ALA A 271 21.47 9.89 13.33
#